data_AF-A0A143Z4Z7-F1
#
_entry.id   AF-A0A143Z4Z7-F1
#
_cell.length_a   1.000
_cell.length_b   1.000
_cell.length_c   1.000
_cell.angle_alpha   90.00
_cell.angle_beta   90.00
_cell.angle_gamma   90.00
#
_symmetry.space_group_name_H-M   'P 1'
#
loop_
_entity.id
_entity.type
_entity.pdbx_description
1 polymer ?
#
loop_
_entity_poly.entity_id
_entity_poly.type
_entity_poly.pdbx_seq_one_letter_code
_entity_poly.pdbx_strand_id
1 'polypeptide(L)' 'MQDYELKNRLAKYILQIENNGYFQEKLTETAEYVGVSYRHLLYTLNKFREEGLLEKRGRQYFIVSKEALEKLSLKTN' A
#
# COMPACT_ATOMS: atom_id res chain seq x y z
N MET A 1 -15.67 8.12 -1.52
CA MET A 1 -15.88 6.79 -0.91
C MET A 1 -14.92 5.74 -1.47
N GLN A 2 -14.77 5.61 -2.79
CA GLN A 2 -13.97 4.53 -3.42
C GLN A 2 -12.46 4.52 -3.06
N ASP A 3 -11.83 5.69 -2.93
CA ASP A 3 -10.39 5.81 -2.58
C ASP A 3 -10.06 5.32 -1.16
N TYR A 4 -11.00 5.45 -0.22
CA TYR A 4 -10.77 5.09 1.18
C TYR A 4 -10.67 3.58 1.35
N GLU A 5 -11.57 2.85 0.70
CA GLU A 5 -11.57 1.39 0.73
C GLU A 5 -10.33 0.82 0.05
N LEU A 6 -9.90 1.42 -1.07
CA LEU A 6 -8.65 1.05 -1.75
C LEU A 6 -7.42 1.24 -0.85
N LYS A 7 -7.30 2.39 -0.17
CA LYS A 7 -6.20 2.64 0.78
C LYS A 7 -6.14 1.56 1.85
N ASN A 8 -7.27 1.16 2.40
CA ASN A 8 -7.32 0.19 3.49
C ASN A 8 -6.96 -1.22 2.99
N ARG A 9 -7.50 -1.63 1.83
CA ARG A 9 -7.15 -2.92 1.19
C ARG A 9 -5.67 -2.98 0.83
N LEU A 10 -5.12 -1.91 0.27
CA LEU A 10 -3.71 -1.84 -0.09
C LEU A 10 -2.80 -1.88 1.15
N ALA A 11 -3.14 -1.11 2.19
CA ALA A 11 -2.41 -1.13 3.45
C ALA A 11 -2.38 -2.53 4.08
N LYS A 12 -3.54 -3.20 4.14
CA LYS A 12 -3.65 -4.57 4.62
C LYS A 12 -2.80 -5.55 3.80
N TYR A 13 -2.83 -5.42 2.47
CA TYR A 13 -2.04 -6.28 1.58
C TYR A 13 -0.54 -6.07 1.77
N ILE A 14 -0.07 -4.81 1.81
CA ILE A 14 1.34 -4.48 2.05
C ILE A 14 1.82 -5.08 3.38
N LEU A 15 1.04 -4.94 4.46
CA LEU A 15 1.38 -5.52 5.77
C LEU A 15 1.40 -7.05 5.77
N GLN A 16 0.59 -7.69 4.92
CA GLN A 16 0.51 -9.16 4.82
C GLN A 16 1.71 -9.75 4.10
N ILE A 17 2.25 -9.06 3.09
CA ILE A 17 3.32 -9.59 2.23
C ILE A 17 4.67 -8.93 2.47
N GLU A 18 4.75 -7.94 3.36
CA GLU A 18 6.02 -7.32 3.71
C GLU A 18 7.00 -8.34 4.30
N ASN A 19 8.28 -8.11 4.06
CA ASN A 19 9.37 -8.87 4.67
C ASN A 19 10.35 -7.88 5.28
N ASN A 20 10.51 -7.92 6.61
CA ASN A 20 11.39 -7.03 7.37
C ASN A 20 11.20 -5.53 7.07
N GLY A 21 9.96 -5.05 6.94
CA GLY A 21 9.68 -3.65 6.62
C GLY A 21 9.70 -3.33 5.12
N TYR A 22 9.99 -4.30 4.26
CA TYR A 22 10.08 -4.09 2.81
C TYR A 22 8.92 -4.74 2.06
N PHE A 23 8.32 -3.96 1.17
CA PHE A 23 7.37 -4.41 0.17
C PHE A 23 8.05 -4.37 -1.21
N GLN A 24 8.17 -5.54 -1.85
CA GLN A 24 8.76 -5.64 -3.18
C GLN A 24 7.69 -5.47 -4.26
N GLU A 25 8.01 -4.67 -5.28
CA GLU A 25 7.08 -4.36 -6.38
C GLU A 25 6.70 -5.62 -7.18
N LYS A 26 5.51 -6.16 -6.89
CA LYS A 26 4.72 -7.00 -7.81
C LYS A 26 3.40 -6.29 -8.14
N LEU A 27 3.53 -5.08 -8.70
CA LEU A 27 2.43 -4.13 -8.83
C LEU A 27 1.25 -4.66 -9.68
N THR A 28 1.52 -5.50 -10.68
CA THR A 28 0.47 -6.11 -11.50
C THR A 28 -0.39 -7.08 -10.67
N GLU A 29 0.24 -8.03 -9.96
CA GLU A 29 -0.45 -8.96 -9.06
C GLU A 29 -1.16 -8.22 -7.91
N THR A 30 -0.54 -7.14 -7.41
CA THR A 30 -1.13 -6.31 -6.36
C THR A 30 -2.41 -5.62 -6.82
N ALA A 31 -2.40 -5.06 -8.04
CA ALA A 31 -3.54 -4.36 -8.62
C ALA A 31 -4.74 -5.31 -8.80
N GLU A 32 -4.47 -6.52 -9.30
CA GLU A 32 -5.48 -7.59 -9.42
C GLU A 32 -6.03 -8.00 -8.05
N TYR A 33 -5.15 -8.22 -7.06
CA TYR A 33 -5.55 -8.64 -5.71
C TYR A 33 -6.43 -7.60 -5.00
N VAL A 34 -6.07 -6.32 -5.08
CA VAL A 34 -6.85 -5.24 -4.44
C VAL A 34 -8.05 -4.77 -5.29
N GLY A 35 -8.24 -5.38 -6.46
CA GLY A 35 -9.40 -5.19 -7.34
C GLY A 35 -9.44 -3.83 -8.04
N VAL A 36 -8.28 -3.27 -8.42
CA VAL A 36 -8.20 -1.96 -9.08
C VAL A 36 -7.28 -1.96 -10.29
N SER A 37 -7.44 -0.98 -11.18
CA SER A 37 -6.49 -0.80 -12.28
C SER A 37 -5.10 -0.44 -11.76
N TYR A 38 -4.07 -0.82 -12.51
CA TYR A 38 -2.67 -0.45 -12.25
C TYR A 38 -2.44 1.05 -11.99
N ARG A 39 -3.15 1.93 -12.72
CA ARG A 39 -3.03 3.39 -12.55
C ARG A 39 -3.53 3.86 -11.17
N HIS A 40 -4.64 3.30 -10.70
CA HIS A 40 -5.18 3.59 -9.37
C HIS A 40 -4.23 3.09 -8.27
N LEU A 41 -3.65 1.89 -8.44
CA LEU A 41 -2.62 1.39 -7.51
C LEU A 41 -1.43 2.35 -7.42
N LEU A 42 -0.87 2.76 -8.56
CA LEU A 42 0.26 3.69 -8.59
C LEU A 42 -0.07 5.03 -7.92
N TYR A 43 -1.27 5.55 -8.16
CA TYR A 43 -1.74 6.78 -7.52
C TYR A 43 -1.80 6.63 -5.99
N THR A 44 -2.36 5.52 -5.49
CA THR A 44 -2.42 5.25 -4.04
C THR A 44 -1.05 5.04 -3.43
N LEU A 45 -0.13 4.35 -4.11
CA LEU A 45 1.25 4.18 -3.66
C LEU A 45 2.00 5.52 -3.59
N ASN A 46 1.79 6.41 -4.57
CA ASN A 46 2.34 7.76 -4.51
C ASN A 46 1.76 8.56 -3.34
N LYS A 47 0.46 8.47 -3.08
CA LYS A 47 -0.13 9.08 -1.88
C LYS A 47 0.48 8.54 -0.59
N PHE A 48 0.73 7.23 -0.49
CA PHE A 48 1.39 6.66 0.68
C PHE A 48 2.82 7.19 0.85
N ARG A 49 3.52 7.51 -0.24
CA ARG A 49 4.82 8.17 -0.17
C ARG A 49 4.72 9.62 0.29
N GLU A 50 3.78 10.37 -0.28
CA GLU A 50 3.51 11.78 0.10
C GLU A 50 3.08 11.90 1.57
N GLU A 51 2.31 10.93 2.07
CA GLU A 51 1.85 10.84 3.46
C GLU A 51 2.94 10.31 4.41
N GLY A 52 4.14 9.98 3.92
CA GLY A 52 5.26 9.48 4.73
C GLY A 52 5.06 8.06 5.27
N LEU A 53 4.17 7.27 4.66
CA LEU A 53 3.92 5.87 5.02
C LEU A 53 4.93 4.93 4.38
N LEU A 54 5.31 5.22 3.14
CA LEU A 54 6.24 4.42 2.34
C LEU A 54 7.37 5.29 1.78
N GLU A 55 8.55 4.70 1.65
CA GLU A 55 9.69 5.29 0.95
C GLU A 55 10.12 4.36 -0.18
N LYS A 56 10.27 4.89 -1.40
CA LYS A 56 10.75 4.10 -2.52
C LYS A 56 12.28 3.96 -2.44
N ARG A 57 12.76 2.73 -2.29
CA ARG A 57 14.19 2.35 -2.26
C ARG A 57 14.49 1.41 -3.43
N GLY A 58 14.87 1.98 -4.57
CA GLY A 58 15.11 1.23 -5.79
C GLY A 58 13.84 0.56 -6.33
N ARG A 59 13.81 -0.78 -6.32
CA ARG A 59 12.67 -1.61 -6.78
C ARG A 59 11.75 -2.06 -5.64
N GLN A 60 11.97 -1.56 -4.44
CA GLN A 60 11.22 -1.91 -3.25
C GLN A 60 10.70 -0.64 -2.59
N TYR A 61 9.65 -0.79 -1.80
CA TYR A 61 9.18 0.21 -0.86
C TYR A 61 9.56 -0.21 0.55
N PHE A 62 10.10 0.72 1.31
CA PHE A 62 10.30 0.58 2.74
C PHE A 62 9.12 1.18 3.49
N ILE A 63 8.61 0.47 4.48
CA ILE A 63 7.55 0.93 5.36
C ILE A 63 8.16 1.88 6.37
N VAL A 64 7.88 3.18 6.20
CA VAL A 64 8.37 4.24 7.08
C VAL A 64 7.55 4.29 8.37
N SER A 65 6.22 4.16 8.26
CA SER A 65 5.32 4.16 9.40
C SER A 65 4.38 2.96 9.36
N LYS A 66 4.83 1.87 10.01
CA LYS A 66 4.04 0.64 10.14
C LYS A 66 2.75 0.87 10.91
N GLU A 67 2.80 1.63 12.01
CA GLU A 67 1.63 1.95 12.83
C GLU A 67 0.53 2.68 12.04
N ALA A 68 0.90 3.64 11.19
CA ALA A 68 -0.08 4.37 10.38
C ALA A 68 -0.70 3.48 9.28
N LEU A 69 0.10 2.60 8.67
CA LEU A 69 -0.37 1.56 7.75
C LEU A 69 -1.34 0.58 8.45
N GLU A 70 -1.03 0.16 9.67
CA GLU A 70 -1.89 -0.71 10.47
C GLU A 70 -3.23 -0.04 10.77
N LYS A 71 -3.22 1.24 11.18
CA LYS A 71 -4.45 2.03 11.39
C LYS A 71 -5.31 2.13 10.13
N LEU A 72 -4.70 2.25 8.95
CA LEU A 72 -5.42 2.23 7.67
C LEU A 72 -6.01 0.84 7.40
N SER A 73 -5.26 -0.23 7.68
CA SER A 73 -5.73 -1.61 7.46
C SER A 73 -6.93 -2.01 8.33
N LEU A 74 -7.05 -1.44 9.53
CA LEU A 74 -8.10 -1.76 10.51
C LEU A 74 -9.41 -1.00 10.27
N LYS A 75 -9.39 0.06 9.45
CA LYS A 75 -10.58 0.84 9.09
C LYS A 75 -11.43 0.08 8.07
N THR A 76 -12.07 -0.99 8.51
CA THR A 76 -13.14 -1.66 7.74
C THR A 76 -14.46 -1.07 8.24
N ASN A 77 -15.04 -0.13 7.46
CA ASN A 77 -16.42 0.32 7.68
C ASN A 77 -17.39 -0.82 7.37
#